data_AF-A0A085LCU2-F1
#
_entry.id   AF-A0A085LCU2-F1
#
_cell.length_a   1.000
_cell.length_b   1.000
_cell.length_c   1.000
_cell.angle_alpha   90.00
_cell.angle_beta   90.00
_cell.angle_gamma   90.00
#
_symmetry.space_group_name_H-M   'P 1'
#
loop_
_entity.id
_entity.type
_entity.pdbx_description
1 polymer ?
#
loop_
_entity_poly.entity_id
_entity_poly.type
_entity_poly.pdbx_seq_one_letter_code
_entity_poly.pdbx_strand_id
1 'polypeptide(L)'
;MRERVGAYVALTKPRIIELLLVTTVPTMFLAQGGLPGLGLILATLVGGTLAAASANVYNCYLDRDIDEVMNRTKRRPLVTGEITPRAALVFATVLGVVSLVWFALLVNVVSAWLTFGAIAIYVVGYTMILKRRTPQNIVWGGIAGCMPVLIGWSAVTGSLSWAALALFLVIFFWTPPHYWPLSMKFKRDYANAGVPMLPVVADDSRVAREMILYGVAMVASSLALWPLAGMTWVYGVVATALGAWFLSSCVTMLRRARDKADGKGGKVGEMKVFHASITYLTLLFVAVAVDVFLPL
;
A
#
# COMPACT_ATOMS: atom_id res chain seq x y z
N MET A 1 5.98 -31.07 -9.47
CA MET A 1 4.70 -30.32 -9.46
C MET A 1 4.63 -29.32 -8.31
N ARG A 2 4.90 -29.74 -7.06
CA ARG A 2 4.89 -28.88 -5.85
C ARG A 2 5.84 -27.67 -5.94
N GLU A 3 7.05 -27.86 -6.46
CA GLU A 3 8.03 -26.77 -6.68
C GLU A 3 7.53 -25.74 -7.69
N ARG A 4 6.97 -26.17 -8.83
CA ARG A 4 6.39 -25.27 -9.84
C ARG A 4 5.22 -24.46 -9.27
N VAL A 5 4.33 -25.08 -8.48
CA VAL A 5 3.23 -24.36 -7.81
C VAL A 5 3.79 -23.33 -6.81
N GLY A 6 4.79 -23.70 -6.03
CA GLY A 6 5.48 -22.79 -5.12
C GLY A 6 6.07 -21.57 -5.83
N ALA A 7 6.68 -21.77 -7.00
CA ALA A 7 7.21 -20.69 -7.82
C ALA A 7 6.12 -19.71 -8.29
N TYR A 8 4.95 -20.20 -8.74
CA TYR A 8 3.84 -19.32 -9.13
C TYR A 8 3.28 -18.55 -7.92
N VAL A 9 3.11 -19.20 -6.78
CA VAL A 9 2.67 -18.55 -5.53
C VAL A 9 3.68 -17.49 -5.06
N ALA A 10 4.98 -17.73 -5.22
CA ALA A 10 5.99 -16.74 -4.87
C ALA A 10 5.86 -15.44 -5.70
N LEU A 11 5.44 -15.54 -6.97
CA LEU A 11 5.22 -14.36 -7.83
C LEU A 11 4.02 -13.50 -7.39
N THR A 12 3.04 -14.06 -6.68
CA THR A 12 1.84 -13.32 -6.23
C THR A 12 2.08 -12.47 -4.99
N LYS A 13 3.16 -12.71 -4.24
CA LYS A 13 3.56 -11.98 -3.01
C LYS A 13 2.45 -11.95 -1.94
N PRO A 14 2.04 -13.10 -1.37
CA PRO A 14 0.88 -13.22 -0.48
C PRO A 14 0.90 -12.27 0.73
N ARG A 15 2.07 -12.01 1.33
CA ARG A 15 2.21 -11.06 2.44
C ARG A 15 1.79 -9.63 2.10
N ILE A 16 1.99 -9.21 0.85
CA ILE A 16 1.55 -7.89 0.38
C ILE A 16 0.02 -7.88 0.27
N ILE A 17 -0.55 -9.00 -0.18
CA ILE A 17 -2.01 -9.14 -0.29
C ILE A 17 -2.65 -9.06 1.08
N GLU A 18 -2.13 -9.78 2.08
CA GLU A 18 -2.63 -9.72 3.48
C GLU A 18 -2.71 -8.29 4.02
N LEU A 19 -1.67 -7.47 3.77
CA LEU A 19 -1.65 -6.06 4.15
C LEU A 19 -2.75 -5.24 3.46
N LEU A 20 -3.08 -5.55 2.20
CA LEU A 20 -4.19 -4.90 1.50
C LEU A 20 -5.54 -5.27 2.15
N LEU A 21 -5.72 -6.52 2.58
CA LEU A 21 -6.96 -6.99 3.23
C LEU A 21 -7.24 -6.25 4.55
N VAL A 22 -6.19 -5.87 5.30
CA VAL A 22 -6.31 -5.09 6.54
C VAL A 22 -6.97 -3.72 6.30
N THR A 23 -6.85 -3.17 5.10
CA THR A 23 -7.48 -1.88 4.76
C THR A 23 -8.86 -2.05 4.12
N THR A 24 -9.08 -3.14 3.37
CA THR A 24 -10.36 -3.41 2.70
C THR A 24 -11.47 -3.70 3.70
N VAL A 25 -11.27 -4.63 4.64
CA VAL A 25 -12.35 -5.13 5.51
C VAL A 25 -12.91 -4.03 6.44
N PRO A 26 -12.10 -3.25 7.17
CA PRO A 26 -12.63 -2.14 7.96
C PRO A 26 -13.36 -1.09 7.13
N THR A 27 -12.90 -0.85 5.90
CA THR A 27 -13.59 0.06 4.98
C THR A 27 -14.98 -0.47 4.63
N MET A 28 -15.12 -1.78 4.41
CA MET A 28 -16.43 -2.39 4.16
C MET A 28 -17.35 -2.25 5.37
N PHE A 29 -16.83 -2.39 6.60
CA PHE A 29 -17.62 -2.25 7.83
C PHE A 29 -18.17 -0.82 7.95
N LEU A 30 -17.29 0.16 7.72
CA LEU A 30 -17.69 1.56 7.71
C LEU A 30 -18.71 1.86 6.61
N ALA A 31 -18.49 1.36 5.40
CA ALA A 31 -19.39 1.58 4.27
C ALA A 31 -20.79 0.98 4.50
N GLN A 32 -20.87 -0.12 5.25
CA GLN A 32 -22.13 -0.76 5.64
C GLN A 32 -22.80 -0.05 6.82
N GLY A 33 -22.04 0.64 7.67
CA GLY A 33 -22.51 1.06 9.00
C GLY A 33 -22.77 -0.15 9.91
N GLY A 34 -22.05 -1.26 9.72
CA GLY A 34 -22.21 -2.48 10.50
C GLY A 34 -21.37 -3.64 9.96
N LEU A 35 -21.83 -4.88 10.17
CA LEU A 35 -21.19 -6.06 9.59
C LEU A 35 -21.73 -6.32 8.18
N PRO A 36 -20.90 -6.23 7.12
CA PRO A 36 -21.30 -6.65 5.79
C PRO A 36 -21.51 -8.18 5.76
N GLY A 37 -22.31 -8.65 4.80
CA GLY A 37 -22.50 -10.08 4.60
C GLY A 37 -21.17 -10.81 4.37
N LEU A 38 -20.93 -11.91 5.09
CA LEU A 38 -19.68 -12.68 4.98
C LEU A 38 -19.36 -13.11 3.54
N GLY A 39 -20.39 -13.45 2.76
CA GLY A 39 -20.24 -13.78 1.34
C GLY A 39 -19.67 -12.63 0.52
N LEU A 40 -20.11 -11.39 0.76
CA LEU A 40 -19.60 -10.20 0.08
C LEU A 40 -18.15 -9.89 0.48
N ILE A 41 -17.82 -10.04 1.76
CA ILE A 41 -16.45 -9.90 2.26
C ILE A 41 -15.55 -10.91 1.53
N LEU A 42 -15.91 -12.20 1.58
CA LEU A 42 -15.12 -13.26 0.93
C LEU A 42 -15.01 -13.04 -0.59
N ALA A 43 -16.09 -12.67 -1.28
CA ALA A 43 -16.06 -12.37 -2.70
C ALA A 43 -15.11 -11.21 -3.02
N THR A 44 -15.13 -10.15 -2.22
CA THR A 44 -14.26 -8.97 -2.37
C THR A 44 -12.79 -9.31 -2.10
N LEU A 45 -12.50 -10.08 -1.05
CA LEU A 45 -11.13 -10.49 -0.71
C LEU A 45 -10.54 -11.46 -1.75
N VAL A 46 -11.34 -12.39 -2.28
CA VAL A 46 -10.90 -13.30 -3.36
C VAL A 46 -10.63 -12.52 -4.64
N GLY A 47 -11.57 -11.68 -5.09
CA GLY A 47 -11.38 -10.84 -6.27
C GLY A 47 -10.16 -9.94 -6.14
N GLY A 48 -10.01 -9.25 -5.01
CA GLY A 48 -8.89 -8.36 -4.72
C GLY A 48 -7.54 -9.08 -4.65
N THR A 49 -7.53 -10.29 -4.08
CA THR A 49 -6.33 -11.16 -4.04
C THR A 49 -5.88 -11.53 -5.46
N LEU A 50 -6.81 -11.90 -6.34
CA LEU A 50 -6.51 -12.23 -7.74
C LEU A 50 -5.97 -11.01 -8.50
N ALA A 51 -6.55 -9.82 -8.28
CA ALA A 51 -6.06 -8.58 -8.88
C ALA A 51 -4.65 -8.22 -8.41
N ALA A 52 -4.41 -8.25 -7.11
CA ALA A 52 -3.10 -7.97 -6.53
C ALA A 52 -2.05 -9.00 -6.99
N ALA A 53 -2.43 -10.27 -7.08
CA ALA A 53 -1.58 -11.32 -7.64
C ALA A 53 -1.22 -11.04 -9.11
N SER A 54 -2.19 -10.68 -9.95
CA SER A 54 -1.96 -10.29 -11.35
C SER A 54 -0.96 -9.13 -11.45
N ALA A 55 -1.21 -8.05 -10.72
CA ALA A 55 -0.37 -6.86 -10.68
C ALA A 55 1.07 -7.18 -10.20
N ASN A 56 1.22 -8.05 -9.20
CA ASN A 56 2.52 -8.49 -8.70
C ASN A 56 3.29 -9.37 -9.69
N VAL A 57 2.62 -10.24 -10.44
CA VAL A 57 3.25 -11.08 -11.46
C VAL A 57 3.72 -10.20 -12.63
N TYR A 58 2.88 -9.26 -13.11
CA TYR A 58 3.29 -8.26 -14.09
C TYR A 58 4.49 -7.44 -13.61
N ASN A 59 4.48 -7.02 -12.35
CA ASN A 59 5.61 -6.30 -11.76
C ASN A 59 6.89 -7.13 -11.78
N CYS A 60 6.85 -8.40 -11.37
CA CYS A 60 8.00 -9.29 -11.44
C CYS A 60 8.49 -9.52 -12.88
N TYR A 61 7.57 -9.59 -13.85
CA TYR A 61 7.92 -9.74 -15.26
C TYR A 61 8.64 -8.50 -15.81
N LEU A 62 8.11 -7.30 -15.53
CA LEU A 62 8.66 -6.03 -16.02
C LEU A 62 9.94 -5.60 -15.29
N ASP A 63 10.14 -6.05 -14.05
CA ASP A 63 11.31 -5.74 -13.23
C ASP A 63 12.42 -6.79 -13.30
N ARG A 64 12.30 -7.79 -14.17
CA ARG A 64 13.22 -8.95 -14.23
C ARG A 64 14.70 -8.56 -14.33
N ASP A 65 15.03 -7.53 -15.09
CA ASP A 65 16.38 -7.03 -15.34
C ASP A 65 16.96 -6.32 -14.12
N ILE A 66 16.15 -5.58 -13.37
CA ILE A 66 16.61 -4.93 -12.14
C ILE A 66 16.59 -5.88 -10.94
N ASP A 67 15.72 -6.88 -10.97
CA ASP A 67 15.69 -7.91 -9.93
C ASP A 67 16.94 -8.79 -9.94
N GLU A 68 17.55 -8.99 -11.10
CA GLU A 68 18.80 -9.73 -11.28
C GLU A 68 19.98 -9.12 -10.50
N VAL A 69 20.04 -7.79 -10.42
CA VAL A 69 21.14 -7.05 -9.76
C VAL A 69 20.87 -6.71 -8.29
N MET A 70 19.68 -7.02 -7.76
CA MET A 70 19.30 -6.76 -6.38
C MET A 70 19.45 -8.00 -5.50
N ASN A 71 20.21 -7.90 -4.40
CA ASN A 71 20.42 -9.01 -3.47
C ASN A 71 19.12 -9.62 -2.92
N ARG A 72 18.10 -8.79 -2.73
CA ARG A 72 16.79 -9.19 -2.22
C ARG A 72 15.97 -10.00 -3.23
N THR A 73 16.14 -9.77 -4.54
CA THR A 73 15.18 -10.23 -5.56
C THR A 73 15.81 -11.10 -6.65
N LYS A 74 17.13 -11.25 -6.67
CA LYS A 74 17.86 -12.16 -7.58
C LYS A 74 17.47 -13.63 -7.51
N ARG A 75 16.74 -14.05 -6.46
CA ARG A 75 16.21 -15.41 -6.29
C ARG A 75 14.76 -15.56 -6.75
N ARG A 76 14.18 -14.57 -7.42
CA ARG A 76 12.79 -14.67 -7.91
C ARG A 76 12.69 -15.71 -9.03
N PRO A 77 11.57 -16.46 -9.14
CA PRO A 77 11.40 -17.51 -10.16
C PRO A 77 11.57 -17.06 -11.62
N LEU A 78 11.30 -15.79 -11.92
CA LEU A 78 11.50 -15.19 -13.24
C LEU A 78 12.97 -14.86 -13.55
N VAL A 79 13.79 -14.66 -12.51
CA VAL A 79 15.24 -14.42 -12.62
C VAL A 79 16.00 -15.75 -12.67
N THR A 80 15.58 -16.73 -11.87
CA THR A 80 16.22 -18.06 -11.83
C THR A 80 15.86 -18.94 -13.03
N GLY A 81 14.87 -18.54 -13.83
CA GLY A 81 14.41 -19.30 -15.00
C GLY A 81 13.44 -20.44 -14.67
N GLU A 82 13.01 -20.58 -13.41
CA GLU A 82 12.00 -21.56 -12.98
C GLU A 82 10.65 -21.35 -13.67
N ILE A 83 10.31 -20.10 -14.00
CA ILE A 83 9.11 -19.72 -14.76
C ILE A 83 9.53 -18.91 -15.99
N THR A 84 9.06 -19.32 -17.18
CA THR A 84 9.34 -18.59 -18.40
C THR A 84 8.61 -17.24 -18.44
N PRO A 85 9.19 -16.20 -19.07
CA PRO A 85 8.54 -14.89 -19.17
C PRO A 85 7.15 -14.95 -19.81
N ARG A 86 6.96 -15.80 -20.83
CA ARG A 86 5.66 -15.99 -21.49
C ARG A 86 4.63 -16.62 -20.56
N ALA A 87 5.03 -17.62 -19.76
CA ALA A 87 4.12 -18.26 -18.81
C ALA A 87 3.70 -17.29 -17.69
N ALA A 88 4.61 -16.46 -17.20
CA ALA A 88 4.28 -15.42 -16.22
C ALA A 88 3.29 -14.39 -16.78
N LEU A 89 3.46 -13.93 -18.03
CA LEU A 89 2.50 -13.03 -18.67
C LEU A 89 1.11 -13.65 -18.79
N VAL A 90 1.02 -14.88 -19.31
CA VAL A 90 -0.26 -15.59 -19.43
C VAL A 90 -0.93 -15.72 -18.05
N PHE A 91 -0.16 -16.12 -17.03
CA PHE A 91 -0.66 -16.24 -15.68
C PHE A 91 -1.18 -14.91 -15.12
N ALA A 92 -0.42 -13.82 -15.29
CA ALA A 92 -0.82 -12.49 -14.86
C ALA A 92 -2.12 -12.04 -15.55
N THR A 93 -2.22 -12.20 -16.88
CA THR A 93 -3.42 -11.85 -17.66
C THR A 93 -4.63 -12.64 -17.20
N VAL A 94 -4.49 -13.96 -17.04
CA VAL A 94 -5.58 -14.83 -16.60
C VAL A 94 -6.07 -14.41 -15.21
N LEU A 95 -5.17 -14.21 -14.24
CA LEU A 95 -5.54 -13.73 -12.91
C LEU A 95 -6.29 -12.39 -12.95
N GLY A 96 -5.84 -11.46 -13.80
CA GLY A 96 -6.47 -10.15 -13.96
C GLY A 96 -7.87 -10.27 -14.55
N VAL A 97 -8.03 -10.99 -15.66
CA VAL A 97 -9.34 -11.19 -16.30
C VAL A 97 -10.31 -11.91 -15.37
N VAL A 98 -9.87 -12.97 -14.69
CA VAL A 98 -10.69 -13.70 -13.72
C VAL A 98 -11.11 -12.78 -12.58
N SER A 99 -10.21 -11.95 -12.04
CA SER A 99 -10.55 -10.97 -11.01
C SER A 99 -11.62 -9.98 -11.46
N LEU A 100 -11.50 -9.42 -12.67
CA LEU A 100 -12.46 -8.45 -13.19
C LEU A 100 -13.84 -9.06 -13.43
N VAL A 101 -13.89 -10.26 -14.03
CA VAL A 101 -15.14 -11.01 -14.21
C VAL A 101 -15.75 -11.37 -12.86
N TRP A 102 -14.93 -11.79 -11.89
CA TRP A 102 -15.36 -12.10 -10.53
C TRP A 102 -16.02 -10.89 -9.86
N PHE A 103 -15.39 -9.72 -9.90
CA PHE A 103 -15.98 -8.50 -9.35
C PHE A 103 -17.26 -8.09 -10.08
N ALA A 104 -17.28 -8.16 -11.42
CA ALA A 104 -18.43 -7.76 -12.21
C ALA A 104 -19.66 -8.64 -11.94
N LEU A 105 -19.47 -9.94 -11.71
CA LEU A 105 -20.55 -10.91 -11.51
C LEU A 105 -20.96 -11.08 -10.04
N LEU A 106 -20.00 -11.06 -9.10
CA LEU A 106 -20.24 -11.45 -7.70
C LEU A 106 -20.20 -10.29 -6.71
N VAL A 107 -19.80 -9.08 -7.15
CA VAL A 107 -19.69 -7.91 -6.28
C VAL A 107 -20.48 -6.75 -6.88
N ASN A 108 -19.89 -6.03 -7.85
CA ASN A 108 -20.56 -5.05 -8.72
C ASN A 108 -19.58 -4.50 -9.77
N VAL A 109 -20.16 -3.81 -10.77
CA VAL A 109 -19.43 -3.22 -11.90
C VAL A 109 -18.51 -2.07 -11.49
N VAL A 110 -18.86 -1.29 -10.46
CA VAL A 110 -18.00 -0.18 -9.98
C VAL A 110 -16.70 -0.72 -9.40
N SER A 111 -16.78 -1.74 -8.54
CA SER A 111 -15.62 -2.44 -7.99
C SER A 111 -14.78 -3.09 -9.09
N ALA A 112 -15.40 -3.62 -10.15
CA ALA A 112 -14.67 -4.16 -11.30
C ALA A 112 -13.85 -3.08 -12.03
N TRP A 113 -14.44 -1.92 -12.31
CA TRP A 113 -13.73 -0.80 -12.94
C TRP A 113 -12.62 -0.22 -12.07
N LEU A 114 -12.86 -0.07 -10.76
CA LEU A 114 -11.83 0.35 -9.81
C LEU A 114 -10.68 -0.65 -9.74
N THR A 115 -10.99 -1.95 -9.80
CA THR A 115 -9.98 -3.02 -9.85
C THR A 115 -9.17 -2.96 -11.14
N PHE A 116 -9.81 -2.76 -12.29
CA PHE A 116 -9.12 -2.56 -13.57
C PHE A 116 -8.18 -1.35 -13.50
N GLY A 117 -8.68 -0.22 -12.99
CA GLY A 117 -7.90 0.99 -12.77
C GLY A 117 -6.71 0.73 -11.84
N ALA A 118 -6.89 -0.01 -10.75
CA ALA A 118 -5.82 -0.36 -9.82
C ALA A 118 -4.70 -1.16 -10.50
N ILE A 119 -5.05 -2.19 -11.28
CA ILE A 119 -4.09 -2.99 -12.05
C ILE A 119 -3.37 -2.10 -13.06
N ALA A 120 -4.09 -1.29 -13.84
CA ALA A 120 -3.51 -0.41 -14.85
C ALA A 120 -2.56 0.63 -14.23
N ILE A 121 -2.95 1.28 -13.14
CA ILE A 121 -2.12 2.25 -12.42
C ILE A 121 -0.87 1.58 -11.87
N TYR A 122 -0.96 0.36 -11.32
CA TYR A 122 0.20 -0.34 -10.79
C TYR A 122 1.18 -0.82 -11.88
N VAL A 123 0.65 -1.41 -12.95
CA VAL A 123 1.45 -2.01 -14.02
C VAL A 123 2.01 -0.91 -14.92
N VAL A 124 1.14 -0.08 -15.50
CA VAL A 124 1.54 0.95 -16.46
C VAL A 124 2.07 2.18 -15.73
N GLY A 125 1.27 2.76 -14.84
CA GLY A 125 1.61 4.00 -14.14
C GLY A 125 2.87 3.84 -13.29
N TYR A 126 2.86 2.92 -12.33
CA TYR A 126 3.98 2.70 -11.44
C TYR A 126 5.12 1.92 -12.12
N THR A 127 4.89 0.67 -12.50
CA THR A 127 6.00 -0.24 -12.87
C THR A 127 6.71 0.18 -14.16
N MET A 128 5.96 0.49 -15.23
CA MET A 128 6.56 0.85 -16.53
C MET A 128 7.04 2.30 -16.59
N ILE A 129 6.26 3.25 -16.04
CA ILE A 129 6.52 4.69 -16.23
C ILE A 129 7.28 5.28 -15.04
N LEU A 130 6.67 5.30 -13.85
CA LEU A 130 7.17 6.12 -12.74
C LEU A 130 8.41 5.52 -12.09
N LYS A 131 8.42 4.20 -11.85
CA LYS A 131 9.40 3.50 -11.01
C LYS A 131 10.85 3.89 -11.32
N ARG A 132 11.19 3.94 -12.60
CA ARG A 132 12.57 4.19 -13.08
C ARG A 132 12.85 5.64 -13.47
N ARG A 133 11.85 6.52 -13.45
CA ARG A 133 11.96 7.87 -14.06
C ARG A 133 11.91 9.02 -13.05
N THR A 134 11.41 8.82 -11.84
CA THR A 134 11.20 9.92 -10.89
C THR A 134 11.39 9.51 -9.43
N PRO A 135 11.92 10.39 -8.55
CA PRO A 135 11.93 10.17 -7.11
C PRO A 135 10.56 10.21 -6.45
N GLN A 136 9.54 10.69 -7.15
CA GLN A 136 8.13 10.64 -6.73
C GLN A 136 7.46 9.30 -7.09
N ASN A 137 8.24 8.30 -7.50
CA ASN A 137 7.73 7.03 -8.01
C ASN A 137 6.75 6.34 -7.06
N ILE A 138 7.10 6.24 -5.77
CA ILE A 138 6.29 5.55 -4.79
C ILE A 138 5.10 6.38 -4.31
N VAL A 139 5.18 7.71 -4.43
CA VAL A 139 4.08 8.60 -4.05
C VAL A 139 2.93 8.39 -5.04
N TRP A 140 3.17 8.65 -6.32
CA TRP A 140 2.15 8.49 -7.35
C TRP A 140 1.85 7.02 -7.64
N GLY A 141 2.85 6.14 -7.57
CA GLY A 141 2.64 4.70 -7.67
C GLY A 141 1.85 4.13 -6.49
N GLY A 142 1.87 4.82 -5.34
CA GLY A 142 1.09 4.48 -4.14
C GLY A 142 -0.41 4.51 -4.36
N ILE A 143 -0.91 5.23 -5.38
CA ILE A 143 -2.34 5.27 -5.74
C ILE A 143 -2.91 3.86 -5.88
N ALA A 144 -2.21 2.96 -6.57
CA ALA A 144 -2.65 1.58 -6.73
C ALA A 144 -2.81 0.84 -5.38
N GLY A 145 -1.93 1.13 -4.41
CA GLY A 145 -2.01 0.58 -3.06
C GLY A 145 -3.17 1.14 -2.22
N CYS A 146 -3.74 2.28 -2.63
CA CYS A 146 -4.88 2.92 -1.95
C CYS A 146 -6.23 2.44 -2.50
N MET A 147 -6.25 1.88 -3.71
CA MET A 147 -7.46 1.37 -4.37
C MET A 147 -8.26 0.32 -3.58
N PRO A 148 -7.67 -0.55 -2.73
CA PRO A 148 -8.45 -1.50 -1.93
C PRO A 148 -9.50 -0.84 -1.03
N VAL A 149 -9.26 0.39 -0.55
CA VAL A 149 -10.26 1.17 0.19
C VAL A 149 -11.44 1.51 -0.71
N LEU A 150 -11.18 2.08 -1.89
CA LEU A 150 -12.25 2.46 -2.81
C LEU A 150 -13.04 1.24 -3.29
N ILE A 151 -12.34 0.13 -3.58
CA ILE A 151 -12.94 -1.15 -3.98
C ILE A 151 -13.76 -1.75 -2.83
N GLY A 152 -13.26 -1.72 -1.60
CA GLY A 152 -13.98 -2.20 -0.41
C GLY A 152 -15.23 -1.38 -0.14
N TRP A 153 -15.13 -0.05 -0.25
CA TRP A 153 -16.28 0.84 -0.11
C TRP A 153 -17.32 0.57 -1.20
N SER A 154 -16.91 0.58 -2.47
CA SER A 154 -17.83 0.37 -3.60
C SER A 154 -18.40 -1.03 -3.62
N ALA A 155 -17.71 -2.05 -3.07
CA ALA A 155 -18.23 -3.40 -2.95
C ALA A 155 -19.53 -3.44 -2.13
N VAL A 156 -19.63 -2.59 -1.11
CA VAL A 156 -20.79 -2.50 -0.24
C VAL A 156 -21.85 -1.54 -0.80
N THR A 157 -21.44 -0.35 -1.25
CA THR A 157 -22.38 0.74 -1.58
C THR A 157 -22.71 0.87 -3.06
N GLY A 158 -21.97 0.18 -3.94
CA GLY A 158 -22.05 0.36 -5.39
C GLY A 158 -21.65 1.76 -5.88
N SER A 159 -21.04 2.59 -5.04
CA SER A 159 -20.69 3.99 -5.33
C SER A 159 -19.46 4.43 -4.54
N LEU A 160 -19.04 5.70 -4.68
CA LEU A 160 -17.97 6.29 -3.88
C LEU A 160 -18.52 7.47 -3.07
N SER A 161 -17.89 7.74 -1.93
CA SER A 161 -18.23 8.85 -1.04
C SER A 161 -16.99 9.64 -0.64
N TRP A 162 -17.19 10.79 0.02
CA TRP A 162 -16.11 11.56 0.62
C TRP A 162 -15.39 10.79 1.74
N ALA A 163 -16.09 9.92 2.48
CA ALA A 163 -15.47 9.05 3.48
C ALA A 163 -14.53 8.02 2.83
N ALA A 164 -14.94 7.43 1.70
CA ALA A 164 -14.10 6.53 0.91
C ALA A 164 -12.82 7.24 0.44
N LEU A 165 -12.96 8.48 -0.04
CA LEU A 165 -11.83 9.30 -0.46
C LEU A 165 -10.91 9.68 0.71
N ALA A 166 -11.46 10.01 1.88
CA ALA A 166 -10.66 10.31 3.06
C ALA A 166 -9.80 9.12 3.49
N LEU A 167 -10.36 7.91 3.54
CA LEU A 167 -9.60 6.68 3.81
C LEU A 167 -8.54 6.39 2.73
N PHE A 168 -8.87 6.64 1.46
CA PHE A 168 -7.90 6.54 0.36
C PHE A 168 -6.73 7.50 0.58
N LEU A 169 -7.01 8.75 0.97
CA LEU A 169 -5.98 9.76 1.22
C LEU A 169 -5.13 9.44 2.45
N VAL A 170 -5.70 8.79 3.48
CA VAL A 170 -4.92 8.26 4.61
C VAL A 170 -3.84 7.32 4.10
N ILE A 171 -4.18 6.30 3.29
CA ILE A 171 -3.18 5.35 2.77
C ILE A 171 -2.21 6.04 1.80
N PHE A 172 -2.71 6.95 0.97
CA PHE A 172 -1.90 7.67 -0.01
C PHE A 172 -0.80 8.48 0.68
N PHE A 173 -1.16 9.29 1.66
CA PHE A 173 -0.21 10.10 2.42
C PHE A 173 0.59 9.29 3.46
N TRP A 174 0.09 8.12 3.87
CA TRP A 174 0.86 7.16 4.66
C TRP A 174 1.96 6.46 3.86
N THR A 175 1.80 6.32 2.54
CA THR A 175 2.74 5.56 1.69
C THR A 175 4.18 6.09 1.75
N PRO A 176 4.46 7.40 1.63
CA PRO A 176 5.82 7.92 1.75
C PRO A 176 6.46 7.71 3.14
N PRO A 177 5.84 8.10 4.27
CA PRO A 177 6.43 7.89 5.60
C PRO A 177 6.50 6.42 6.02
N HIS A 178 5.79 5.52 5.33
CA HIS A 178 5.98 4.08 5.43
C HIS A 178 7.16 3.56 4.59
N TYR A 179 7.17 3.87 3.29
CA TYR A 179 8.10 3.22 2.35
C TYR A 179 9.49 3.83 2.32
N TRP A 180 9.60 5.15 2.51
CA TRP A 180 10.91 5.80 2.45
C TRP A 180 11.89 5.30 3.51
N PRO A 181 11.50 5.08 4.78
CA PRO A 181 12.42 4.48 5.76
C PRO A 181 12.93 3.09 5.36
N LEU A 182 12.09 2.26 4.72
CA LEU A 182 12.53 0.99 4.15
C LEU A 182 13.54 1.21 3.03
N SER A 183 13.28 2.15 2.13
CA SER A 183 14.19 2.46 1.03
C SER A 183 15.50 3.14 1.48
N MET A 184 15.51 3.85 2.61
CA MET A 184 16.74 4.34 3.24
C MET A 184 17.62 3.16 3.69
N LYS A 185 17.03 2.14 4.34
CA LYS A 185 17.76 0.93 4.73
C LYS A 185 18.36 0.19 3.54
N PHE A 186 17.63 0.13 2.42
CA PHE A 186 18.06 -0.56 1.20
C PHE A 186 18.56 0.39 0.10
N LYS A 187 19.07 1.57 0.48
CA LYS A 187 19.51 2.63 -0.46
C LYS A 187 20.49 2.13 -1.51
N ARG A 188 21.45 1.29 -1.12
CA ARG A 188 22.45 0.71 -2.03
C ARG A 188 21.83 -0.21 -3.08
N ASP A 189 20.89 -1.06 -2.71
CA ASP A 189 20.22 -1.97 -3.65
C ASP A 189 19.44 -1.18 -4.70
N TYR A 190 18.74 -0.10 -4.30
CA TYR A 190 18.02 0.77 -5.24
C TYR A 190 18.96 1.55 -6.16
N ALA A 191 20.08 2.06 -5.63
CA ALA A 191 21.09 2.74 -6.43
C ALA A 191 21.71 1.82 -7.49
N ASN A 192 22.07 0.60 -7.11
CA ASN A 192 22.63 -0.41 -8.03
C ASN A 192 21.64 -0.81 -9.13
N ALA A 193 20.34 -0.82 -8.82
CA ALA A 193 19.26 -1.09 -9.76
C ALA A 193 18.86 0.11 -10.63
N GLY A 194 19.53 1.26 -10.47
CA GLY A 194 19.18 2.49 -11.20
C GLY A 194 17.78 3.04 -10.87
N VAL A 195 17.22 2.70 -9.71
CA VAL A 195 15.89 3.15 -9.29
C VAL A 195 16.03 4.42 -8.47
N PRO A 196 15.57 5.59 -8.96
CA PRO A 196 15.84 6.88 -8.33
C PRO A 196 14.90 7.16 -7.14
N MET A 197 14.78 6.24 -6.18
CA MET A 197 13.97 6.46 -4.96
C MET A 197 14.39 7.77 -4.28
N LEU A 198 13.47 8.51 -3.67
CA LEU A 198 13.82 9.77 -2.99
C LEU A 198 15.02 9.61 -2.03
N PRO A 199 15.12 8.56 -1.18
CA PRO A 199 16.31 8.37 -0.34
C PRO A 199 17.62 8.07 -1.07
N VAL A 200 17.58 7.67 -2.35
CA VAL A 200 18.78 7.51 -3.19
C VAL A 200 19.31 8.87 -3.63
N VAL A 201 18.42 9.79 -4.02
CA VAL A 201 18.77 11.08 -4.65
C VAL A 201 18.76 12.28 -3.70
N ALA A 202 18.31 12.09 -2.47
CA ALA A 202 18.23 13.12 -1.44
C ALA A 202 18.97 12.70 -0.15
N ASP A 203 19.31 13.69 0.67
CA ASP A 203 19.83 13.48 2.01
C ASP A 203 18.74 13.04 3.00
N ASP A 204 19.16 12.39 4.08
CA ASP A 204 18.28 11.84 5.11
C ASP A 204 17.37 12.92 5.74
N SER A 205 17.83 14.17 5.84
CA SER A 205 17.05 15.27 6.42
C SER A 205 15.94 15.74 5.49
N ARG A 206 16.19 15.83 4.18
CA ARG A 206 15.14 16.13 3.18
C ARG A 206 14.07 15.06 3.19
N VAL A 207 14.45 13.78 3.15
CA VAL A 207 13.51 12.66 3.22
C VAL A 207 12.64 12.77 4.48
N ALA A 208 13.26 13.01 5.64
CA ALA A 208 12.53 13.13 6.90
C ALA A 208 11.56 14.33 6.95
N ARG A 209 11.91 15.47 6.34
CA ARG A 209 11.01 16.63 6.23
C ARG A 209 9.80 16.32 5.35
N GLU A 210 10.01 15.71 4.19
CA GLU A 210 8.91 15.30 3.31
C GLU A 210 8.02 14.28 4.02
N MET A 211 8.57 13.31 4.76
CA MET A 211 7.79 12.37 5.57
C MET A 211 6.88 13.06 6.60
N ILE A 212 7.35 14.15 7.22
CA ILE A 212 6.53 14.92 8.17
C ILE A 212 5.38 15.63 7.44
N LEU A 213 5.65 16.25 6.27
CA LEU A 213 4.60 16.89 5.47
C LEU A 213 3.52 15.90 5.05
N TYR A 214 3.93 14.75 4.52
CA TYR A 214 3.02 13.65 4.20
C TYR A 214 2.30 13.12 5.45
N GLY A 215 3.00 12.99 6.58
CA GLY A 215 2.40 12.60 7.85
C GLY A 215 1.33 13.58 8.34
N VAL A 216 1.52 14.89 8.16
CA VAL A 216 0.52 15.91 8.53
C VAL A 216 -0.71 15.79 7.63
N ALA A 217 -0.52 15.63 6.32
CA ALA A 217 -1.63 15.41 5.38
C ALA A 217 -2.38 14.09 5.67
N MET A 218 -1.67 13.04 6.06
CA MET A 218 -2.24 11.76 6.50
C MET A 218 -3.11 11.94 7.75
N VAL A 219 -2.60 12.64 8.77
CA VAL A 219 -3.36 12.92 10.00
C VAL A 219 -4.59 13.78 9.69
N ALA A 220 -4.45 14.84 8.89
CA ALA A 220 -5.57 15.66 8.45
C ALA A 220 -6.64 14.82 7.73
N SER A 221 -6.23 13.89 6.86
CA SER A 221 -7.15 12.99 6.16
C SER A 221 -7.87 12.03 7.13
N SER A 222 -7.16 11.53 8.14
CA SER A 222 -7.77 10.68 9.18
C SER A 222 -8.78 11.46 10.04
N LEU A 223 -8.48 12.70 10.40
CA LEU A 223 -9.41 13.54 11.16
C LEU A 223 -10.60 14.01 10.31
N ALA A 224 -10.40 14.23 9.01
CA ALA A 224 -11.50 14.54 8.09
C ALA A 224 -12.52 13.40 8.00
N LEU A 225 -12.10 12.14 8.19
CA LEU A 225 -13.02 11.00 8.21
C LEU A 225 -14.07 11.13 9.32
N TRP A 226 -13.73 11.76 10.45
CA TRP A 226 -14.60 11.87 11.61
C TRP A 226 -15.95 12.54 11.27
N PRO A 227 -16.00 13.79 10.77
CA PRO A 227 -17.27 14.39 10.35
C PRO A 227 -17.82 13.79 9.05
N LEU A 228 -16.97 13.32 8.12
CA LEU A 228 -17.41 12.81 6.81
C LEU A 228 -18.14 11.46 6.88
N ALA A 229 -17.81 10.64 7.88
CA ALA A 229 -18.40 9.32 8.06
C ALA A 229 -19.30 9.22 9.29
N GLY A 230 -19.49 10.33 10.03
CA GLY A 230 -20.30 10.34 11.26
C GLY A 230 -19.69 9.47 12.36
N MET A 231 -18.36 9.50 12.51
CA MET A 231 -17.68 8.71 13.55
C MET A 231 -17.96 9.27 14.95
N THR A 232 -17.86 8.43 15.97
CA THR A 232 -18.01 8.87 17.36
C THR A 232 -16.79 9.68 17.83
N TRP A 233 -16.91 10.32 18.99
CA TRP A 233 -15.79 11.04 19.59
C TRP A 233 -14.60 10.14 19.95
N VAL A 234 -14.85 8.83 20.13
CA VAL A 234 -13.80 7.85 20.43
C VAL A 234 -12.83 7.73 19.27
N TYR A 235 -13.32 7.60 18.04
CA TYR A 235 -12.48 7.64 16.84
C TYR A 235 -11.63 8.91 16.78
N GLY A 236 -12.24 10.07 17.03
CA GLY A 236 -11.56 11.36 17.02
C GLY A 236 -10.36 11.45 17.96
N VAL A 237 -10.55 11.00 19.20
CA VAL A 237 -9.48 10.95 20.21
C VAL A 237 -8.38 9.98 19.79
N VAL A 238 -8.74 8.78 19.33
CA VAL A 238 -7.79 7.75 18.90
C VAL A 238 -6.98 8.21 17.69
N ALA A 239 -7.64 8.74 16.66
CA ALA A 239 -6.98 9.25 15.45
C ALA A 239 -6.01 10.38 15.76
N THR A 240 -6.39 11.31 16.65
CA THR A 240 -5.52 12.40 17.10
C THR A 240 -4.30 11.88 17.86
N ALA A 241 -4.51 10.98 18.83
CA ALA A 241 -3.42 10.41 19.64
C ALA A 241 -2.43 9.59 18.80
N LEU A 242 -2.94 8.72 17.93
CA LEU A 242 -2.12 7.94 16.99
C LEU A 242 -1.35 8.85 16.02
N GLY A 243 -2.01 9.89 15.51
CA GLY A 243 -1.40 10.85 14.60
C GLY A 243 -0.24 11.63 15.23
N ALA A 244 -0.46 12.14 16.45
CA ALA A 244 0.57 12.83 17.22
C ALA A 244 1.76 11.90 17.53
N TRP A 245 1.47 10.67 17.94
CA TRP A 245 2.50 9.66 18.20
C TRP A 245 3.34 9.34 16.96
N PHE A 246 2.71 9.10 15.80
CA PHE A 246 3.43 8.79 14.57
C PHE A 246 4.25 9.99 14.06
N LEU A 247 3.69 11.20 14.10
CA LEU A 247 4.40 12.43 13.75
C LEU A 247 5.62 12.66 14.65
N SER A 248 5.50 12.40 15.96
CA SER A 248 6.63 12.50 16.90
C SER A 248 7.78 11.57 16.52
N SER A 249 7.47 10.39 15.97
CA SER A 249 8.47 9.43 15.48
C SER A 249 9.19 9.96 14.24
N CYS A 250 8.48 10.60 13.32
CA CYS A 250 9.07 11.25 12.14
C CYS A 250 9.94 12.45 12.52
N VAL A 251 9.48 13.29 13.46
CA VAL A 251 10.26 14.43 14.00
C VAL A 251 11.54 13.95 14.69
N THR A 252 11.46 12.88 15.47
CA THR A 252 12.63 12.27 16.11
C THR A 252 13.63 11.77 15.07
N MET A 253 13.16 11.18 13.98
CA MET A 253 14.01 10.76 12.86
C MET A 253 14.69 11.95 12.18
N LEU A 254 13.98 13.05 11.95
CA LEU A 254 14.55 14.28 11.40
C LEU A 254 15.67 14.84 12.30
N ARG A 255 15.47 14.86 13.62
CA ARG A 255 16.50 15.32 14.58
C ARG A 255 17.77 14.46 14.46
N ARG A 256 17.61 13.12 14.45
CA ARG A 256 18.73 12.19 14.29
C ARG A 256 19.41 12.29 12.94
N ALA A 257 18.66 12.56 11.86
CA ALA A 257 19.23 12.79 10.53
C ALA A 257 20.11 14.04 10.51
N ARG A 258 19.71 15.11 11.20
CA ARG A 258 20.51 16.33 11.36
C ARG A 258 21.74 16.09 12.24
N ASP A 259 21.60 15.45 13.40
CA ASP A 259 22.73 15.16 14.27
C ASP A 259 23.81 14.33 13.57
N LYS A 260 23.41 13.36 12.74
CA LYS A 260 24.33 12.57 11.90
C LYS A 260 25.02 13.45 10.85
N ALA A 261 24.31 14.39 10.22
CA ALA A 261 24.88 15.33 9.26
C ALA A 261 25.87 16.30 9.91
N ASP A 262 25.61 16.70 11.15
CA ASP A 262 26.46 17.59 11.96
C ASP A 262 27.67 16.86 12.59
N GLY A 263 27.93 15.60 12.22
CA GLY A 263 29.08 14.83 12.70
C GLY A 263 28.95 14.28 14.12
N LYS A 264 27.78 14.42 14.78
CA LYS A 264 27.54 13.86 16.13
C LYS A 264 27.38 12.34 16.14
N GLY A 265 27.34 11.71 14.97
CA GLY A 265 27.19 10.27 14.80
C GLY A 265 25.79 9.75 15.13
N GLY A 266 25.62 8.42 15.12
CA GLY A 266 24.38 7.75 15.48
C GLY A 266 23.56 7.18 14.31
N LYS A 267 22.56 6.36 14.64
CA LYS A 267 21.64 5.75 13.67
C LYS A 267 20.39 6.63 13.50
N VAL A 268 19.97 6.87 12.27
CA VAL A 268 18.76 7.67 11.96
C VAL A 268 17.50 6.98 12.51
N GLY A 269 17.47 5.65 12.51
CA GLY A 269 16.39 4.86 13.10
C GLY A 269 15.22 4.63 12.14
N GLU A 270 15.53 4.47 10.86
CA GLU A 270 14.57 4.35 9.76
C GLU A 270 13.60 3.19 9.99
N MET A 271 14.11 2.03 10.43
CA MET A 271 13.25 0.89 10.71
C MET A 271 12.31 1.11 11.90
N LYS A 272 12.62 1.99 12.86
CA LYS A 272 11.67 2.29 13.95
C LYS A 272 10.44 3.01 13.40
N VAL A 273 10.64 3.96 12.48
CA VAL A 273 9.54 4.66 11.81
C VAL A 273 8.77 3.73 10.88
N PHE A 274 9.46 2.83 10.17
CA PHE A 274 8.81 1.78 9.37
C PHE A 274 7.82 0.96 10.20
N HIS A 275 8.24 0.39 11.34
CA HIS A 275 7.33 -0.40 12.17
C HIS A 275 6.24 0.47 12.81
N ALA A 276 6.58 1.69 13.26
CA ALA A 276 5.59 2.62 13.80
C ALA A 276 4.49 2.97 12.79
N SER A 277 4.83 3.09 11.50
CA SER A 277 3.85 3.35 10.44
C SER A 277 2.87 2.19 10.25
N ILE A 278 3.33 0.94 10.38
CA ILE A 278 2.46 -0.24 10.32
C ILE A 278 1.53 -0.24 11.52
N THR A 279 2.07 -0.05 12.73
CA THR A 279 1.27 0.03 13.95
C THR A 279 0.22 1.14 13.89
N TYR A 280 0.60 2.33 13.42
CA TYR A 280 -0.34 3.45 13.22
C TYR A 280 -1.50 3.03 12.30
N LEU A 281 -1.18 2.50 11.11
CA LEU A 281 -2.21 2.15 10.13
C LEU A 281 -3.12 1.05 10.65
N THR A 282 -2.56 0.00 11.26
CA THR A 282 -3.34 -1.10 11.85
C THR A 282 -4.28 -0.60 12.92
N LEU A 283 -3.79 0.19 13.90
CA LEU A 283 -4.62 0.68 15.00
C LEU A 283 -5.70 1.66 14.50
N LEU A 284 -5.38 2.52 13.53
CA LEU A 284 -6.35 3.44 12.95
C LEU A 284 -7.47 2.68 12.23
N PHE A 285 -7.15 1.67 11.42
CA PHE A 285 -8.16 0.88 10.71
C PHE A 285 -8.96 -0.04 11.64
N VAL A 286 -8.36 -0.51 12.74
CA VAL A 286 -9.12 -1.17 13.82
C VAL A 286 -10.10 -0.17 14.45
N ALA A 287 -9.67 1.06 14.73
CA ALA A 287 -10.57 2.09 15.24
C ALA A 287 -11.72 2.37 14.27
N VAL A 288 -11.45 2.47 12.95
CA VAL A 288 -12.49 2.60 11.91
C VAL A 288 -13.50 1.45 11.96
N ALA A 289 -13.05 0.20 12.08
CA ALA A 289 -13.95 -0.96 12.11
C ALA A 289 -14.79 -1.01 13.39
N VAL A 290 -14.19 -0.68 14.55
CA VAL A 290 -14.83 -0.80 15.86
C VAL A 290 -15.80 0.35 16.12
N ASP A 291 -15.47 1.57 15.68
CA ASP A 291 -16.27 2.77 15.94
C ASP A 291 -17.69 2.68 15.38
N VAL A 292 -17.87 1.94 14.29
CA VAL A 292 -19.17 1.63 13.66
C VAL A 292 -20.16 0.94 14.61
N PHE A 293 -19.67 0.27 15.66
CA PHE A 293 -20.50 -0.40 16.67
C PHE A 293 -20.67 0.40 17.96
N LEU A 294 -20.07 1.59 18.05
CA LEU A 294 -20.20 2.46 19.21
C LEU A 294 -21.44 3.35 19.08
N PRO A 295 -22.13 3.64 20.20
CA PRO A 295 -23.21 4.62 20.19
C PRO A 295 -22.66 6.02 19.89
N LEU A 296 -23.39 6.78 19.08
CA LEU A 296 -23.13 8.21 18.81
C LEU A 296 -23.30 9.07 20.07
#